data_AF-A0A536C3Z3-F1
#
_entry.id   AF-A0A536C3Z3-F1
#
_cell.length_a   1.000
_cell.length_b   1.000
_cell.length_c   1.000
_cell.angle_alpha   90.00
_cell.angle_beta   90.00
_cell.angle_gamma   90.00
#
_symmetry.space_group_name_H-M   'P 1'
#
loop_
_entity.id
_entity.type
_entity.pdbx_description
1 polymer ?
#
loop_
_entity_poly.entity_id
_entity_poly.type
_entity_poly.pdbx_seq_one_letter_code
_entity_poly.pdbx_strand_id
1 'polypeptide(L)'
;MSGIAGRIVLASLAVAATAIGVMAIGVLAYGGAVFEQLMVEHGETVAAARAMFDQTVSATFGLAGIVATAVSLALALLLARRIERPLGQVGRAARRVAEGDLSARVLRTGPVEIRSLADSFNQMAGRLEEQERFRREFIANAAHELRTPLTNLQGYLEALR
;
A
#
# COMPACT_ATOMS: atom_id res chain seq x y z
N MET A 1 -8.71 11.67 2.68
CA MET A 1 -7.37 11.05 2.52
C MET A 1 -7.26 9.73 3.29
N SER A 2 -8.25 8.85 3.18
CA SER A 2 -8.37 7.63 4.00
C SER A 2 -7.92 6.41 3.19
N GLY A 3 -6.65 6.37 2.79
CA GLY A 3 -6.04 5.26 2.06
C GLY A 3 -5.11 4.43 2.93
N ILE A 4 -4.67 3.28 2.42
CA ILE A 4 -3.63 2.45 3.05
C ILE A 4 -2.34 3.29 3.31
N ALA A 5 -2.05 4.30 2.50
CA ALA A 5 -1.01 5.32 2.68
C ALA A 5 -1.09 5.97 4.05
N GLY A 6 -2.27 6.51 4.37
CA GLY A 6 -2.50 7.22 5.62
C GLY A 6 -2.26 6.30 6.81
N ARG A 7 -2.69 5.04 6.69
CA ARG A 7 -2.48 4.02 7.73
C ARG A 7 -1.00 3.64 7.89
N ILE A 8 -0.25 3.47 6.80
CA ILE A 8 1.19 3.16 6.86
C ILE A 8 1.97 4.33 7.44
N VAL A 9 1.67 5.56 7.00
CA VAL A 9 2.31 6.76 7.55
C VAL A 9 2.01 6.90 9.03
N LEU A 10 0.75 6.77 9.45
CA LEU A 10 0.37 6.80 10.87
C LEU A 10 1.06 5.69 11.66
N ALA A 11 1.13 4.46 11.16
CA ALA A 11 1.82 3.36 11.83
C ALA A 11 3.33 3.62 11.95
N SER A 12 3.98 4.11 10.90
CA SER A 12 5.41 4.45 10.93
C SER A 12 5.74 5.59 11.89
N LEU A 13 4.87 6.62 11.95
CA LEU A 13 4.98 7.71 12.92
C LEU A 13 4.74 7.22 14.34
N ALA A 14 3.78 6.32 14.55
CA ALA A 14 3.53 5.72 15.86
C ALA A 14 4.73 4.89 16.34
N VAL A 15 5.33 4.06 15.46
CA VAL A 15 6.56 3.32 15.79
C VAL A 15 7.71 4.27 16.12
N ALA A 16 7.90 5.33 15.31
CA ALA A 16 8.91 6.35 15.58
C ALA A 16 8.69 7.02 16.95
N ALA A 17 7.47 7.46 17.24
CA ALA A 17 7.11 8.11 18.49
C ALA A 17 7.31 7.16 19.69
N THR A 18 6.97 5.88 19.53
CA THR A 18 7.17 4.87 20.57
C THR A 18 8.67 4.63 20.81
N ALA A 19 9.46 4.47 19.75
CA ALA A 19 10.92 4.29 19.87
C ALA A 19 11.60 5.52 20.49
N ILE A 20 11.23 6.72 20.05
CA ILE A 20 11.74 7.98 20.61
C ILE A 20 11.32 8.11 22.08
N GLY A 21 10.07 7.79 22.42
CA GLY A 21 9.56 7.83 23.79
C GLY A 21 10.30 6.84 24.71
N VAL A 22 10.49 5.59 24.27
CA VAL A 22 11.27 4.58 25.01
C VAL A 22 12.71 5.04 25.22
N MET A 23 13.36 5.57 24.18
CA MET A 23 14.73 6.10 24.30
C MET A 23 14.79 7.30 25.25
N ALA A 24 13.87 8.26 25.12
CA ALA A 24 13.84 9.46 25.95
C ALA A 24 13.62 9.11 27.44
N ILE A 25 12.67 8.21 27.74
CA ILE A 25 12.40 7.78 29.12
C ILE A 25 13.61 7.01 29.67
N GLY A 26 14.12 6.03 28.92
CA GLY A 26 15.24 5.20 29.37
C GLY A 26 16.50 6.03 29.67
N VAL A 27 16.71 7.11 28.93
CA VAL A 27 17.96 7.86 29.02
C VAL A 27 17.79 9.07 29.94
N LEU A 28 16.81 9.92 29.70
CA LEU A 28 16.66 11.15 30.48
C LEU A 28 16.17 10.89 31.91
N ALA A 29 15.30 9.89 32.11
CA ALA A 29 14.82 9.56 33.45
C ALA A 29 15.73 8.53 34.13
N TYR A 30 15.91 7.36 33.51
CA TYR A 30 16.64 6.27 34.17
C TYR A 30 18.16 6.47 34.11
N GLY A 31 18.71 6.79 32.94
CA GLY A 31 20.13 7.11 32.77
C GLY A 31 20.58 8.31 33.60
N GLY A 32 19.76 9.37 33.64
CA GLY A 32 20.00 10.55 34.47
C GLY A 32 20.06 10.21 35.96
N ALA A 33 19.07 9.49 36.48
CA ALA A 33 19.03 9.08 37.89
C ALA A 33 20.22 8.19 38.29
N VAL A 34 20.60 7.23 37.44
CA VAL A 34 21.75 6.36 37.69
C VAL A 34 23.06 7.15 37.66
N PHE A 35 23.21 8.07 36.70
CA PHE A 35 24.39 8.92 36.60
C PHE A 35 24.54 9.84 37.81
N GLU A 36 23.45 10.49 38.24
CA GLU A 36 23.43 11.30 39.47
C GLU A 36 23.84 10.48 40.69
N GLN A 37 23.28 9.28 40.86
CA GLN A 37 23.60 8.41 42.00
C GLN A 37 25.08 8.01 42.02
N LEU A 38 25.64 7.61 40.88
CA LEU A 38 27.06 7.23 40.76
C LEU A 38 28.00 8.40 41.03
N MET A 39 27.67 9.60 40.56
CA MET A 39 28.51 10.78 40.75
C MET A 39 28.49 11.27 42.19
N VAL A 40 27.32 11.25 42.84
CA VAL A 40 27.20 11.57 44.27
C VAL A 40 27.98 10.58 45.13
N GLU A 41 27.96 9.30 44.77
CA GLU A 41 28.77 8.27 45.46
C GLU A 41 30.27 8.55 45.38
N HIS A 42 30.75 9.18 44.29
CA HIS A 42 32.14 9.58 44.11
C HIS A 42 32.45 11.00 44.62
N GLY A 43 31.53 11.62 45.36
CA GLY A 43 31.73 12.90 46.05
C GLY A 43 31.36 14.16 45.26
N GLU A 44 30.73 14.00 44.10
CA GLU A 44 30.22 15.13 43.31
C GLU A 44 28.84 15.60 43.81
N THR A 45 28.52 16.87 43.57
CA THR A 45 27.19 17.40 43.93
C THR A 45 26.13 16.98 42.90
N VAL A 46 24.89 16.79 43.35
CA VAL A 46 23.75 16.49 42.46
C VAL A 46 23.63 17.53 41.33
N ALA A 47 23.87 18.81 41.64
CA ALA A 47 23.81 19.90 40.67
C ALA A 47 24.91 19.78 39.60
N ALA A 48 26.14 19.41 39.98
CA ALA A 48 27.24 19.19 39.05
C ALA A 48 26.96 17.97 38.15
N ALA A 49 26.51 16.85 38.73
CA ALA A 49 26.17 15.65 37.98
C ALA A 49 25.07 15.91 36.94
N ARG A 50 24.02 16.63 37.31
CA ARG A 50 22.92 16.97 36.40
C ARG A 50 23.36 17.89 35.26
N ALA A 51 24.19 18.90 35.54
CA ALA A 51 24.74 19.78 34.52
C ALA A 51 25.66 19.04 33.52
N MET A 52 26.49 18.11 34.00
CA MET A 52 27.35 17.27 33.16
C MET A 52 26.51 16.33 32.27
N PHE A 53 25.46 15.74 32.83
CA PHE A 53 24.54 14.89 32.09
C PHE A 53 23.81 15.68 30.99
N ASP A 54 23.21 16.83 31.33
CA ASP A 54 22.49 17.66 30.37
C ASP A 54 23.41 18.13 29.23
N GLN A 55 24.65 18.52 29.52
CA GLN A 55 25.60 18.98 28.49
C GLN A 55 26.02 17.87 27.51
N THR A 56 26.15 16.63 27.97
CA THR A 56 26.69 15.52 27.17
C THR A 56 25.61 14.70 26.49
N VAL A 57 24.50 14.47 27.20
CA VAL A 57 23.45 13.54 26.80
C VAL A 57 22.40 14.23 25.93
N SER A 58 21.96 15.45 26.27
CA SER A 58 20.85 16.10 25.55
C SER A 58 21.13 16.28 24.05
N ALA A 59 22.35 16.71 23.69
CA ALA A 59 22.75 16.93 22.29
C ALA A 59 22.81 15.62 21.50
N THR A 60 23.38 14.57 22.08
CA THR A 60 23.52 13.24 21.45
C THR A 60 22.14 12.61 21.22
N PHE A 61 21.23 12.73 22.18
CA PHE A 61 19.86 12.20 22.08
C PHE A 61 18.97 13.01 21.14
N GLY A 62 19.12 14.33 21.11
CA GLY A 62 18.47 15.18 20.12
C GLY A 62 18.81 14.75 18.69
N LEU A 63 20.10 14.52 18.41
CA LEU A 63 20.55 14.03 17.11
C LEU A 63 19.98 12.64 16.80
N ALA A 64 20.01 11.71 17.77
CA ALA A 64 19.44 10.38 17.60
C ALA A 64 17.94 10.42 17.28
N GLY A 65 17.17 11.30 17.93
CA GLY A 65 15.75 11.51 17.67
C GLY A 65 15.46 12.07 16.27
N ILE A 66 16.28 13.02 15.80
CA ILE A 66 16.19 13.55 14.43
C ILE A 66 16.48 12.44 13.42
N VAL A 67 17.55 11.67 13.60
CA VAL A 67 17.91 10.54 12.72
C VAL A 67 16.80 9.49 12.71
N ALA A 68 16.26 9.10 13.86
CA ALA A 68 15.16 8.14 13.95
C ALA A 68 13.91 8.64 13.20
N THR A 69 13.55 9.91 13.34
CA THR A 69 12.43 10.53 12.62
C THR A 69 12.65 10.53 11.12
N ALA A 70 13.87 10.90 10.68
CA ALA A 70 14.25 10.92 9.27
C ALA A 70 14.19 9.51 8.65
N VAL A 71 14.72 8.50 9.35
CA VAL A 71 14.67 7.09 8.92
C VAL A 71 13.23 6.59 8.81
N SER A 72 12.39 6.86 9.82
CA SER A 72 10.99 6.45 9.80
C SER A 72 10.22 7.09 8.64
N LEU A 73 10.44 8.39 8.37
CA LEU A 73 9.83 9.07 7.23
C LEU A 73 10.31 8.50 5.90
N ALA A 74 11.61 8.24 5.77
CA ALA A 74 12.17 7.62 4.57
C ALA A 74 11.56 6.23 4.32
N LEU A 75 11.42 5.42 5.37
CA LEU A 75 10.82 4.09 5.30
C LEU A 75 9.34 4.17 4.86
N ALA A 76 8.57 5.09 5.46
CA ALA A 76 7.17 5.30 5.11
C ALA A 76 6.99 5.64 3.62
N LEU A 77 7.81 6.57 3.10
CA LEU A 77 7.80 6.97 1.70
C LEU A 77 8.23 5.82 0.77
N LEU A 78 9.18 5.00 1.19
CA LEU A 78 9.64 3.83 0.45
C LEU A 78 8.52 2.79 0.34
N LEU A 79 7.86 2.42 1.46
CA LEU A 79 6.76 1.46 1.47
C LEU A 79 5.56 1.95 0.62
N ALA A 80 5.18 3.22 0.77
CA ALA A 80 4.10 3.81 -0.03
C ALA A 80 4.38 3.71 -1.53
N ARG A 81 5.65 3.93 -1.95
CA ARG A 81 6.03 3.83 -3.36
C ARG A 81 6.17 2.38 -3.86
N ARG A 82 6.69 1.46 -3.04
CA ARG A 82 6.99 0.08 -3.46
C ARG A 82 5.82 -0.90 -3.36
N ILE A 83 4.89 -0.67 -2.44
CA ILE A 83 3.80 -1.62 -2.16
C ILE A 83 2.46 -0.99 -2.47
N GLU A 84 2.17 0.15 -1.86
CA GLU A 84 0.84 0.72 -1.90
C GLU A 84 0.45 1.25 -3.29
N ARG A 85 1.35 1.98 -3.97
CA ARG A 85 1.10 2.50 -5.32
C ARG A 85 0.73 1.37 -6.31
N PRO A 86 1.51 0.28 -6.44
CA PRO A 86 1.13 -0.86 -7.28
C PRO A 86 -0.20 -1.52 -6.89
N LEU A 87 -0.44 -1.75 -5.59
CA LEU A 87 -1.72 -2.33 -5.13
C LEU A 87 -2.91 -1.44 -5.51
N GLY A 88 -2.76 -0.12 -5.36
CA GLY A 88 -3.76 0.85 -5.79
C GLY A 88 -3.97 0.89 -7.31
N GLN A 89 -2.96 0.51 -8.12
CA GLN A 89 -3.12 0.35 -9.58
C GLN A 89 -3.94 -0.89 -9.91
N VAL A 90 -3.65 -2.04 -9.27
CA VAL A 90 -4.45 -3.27 -9.43
C VAL A 90 -5.91 -3.02 -9.04
N GLY A 91 -6.15 -2.40 -7.88
CA GLY A 91 -7.52 -2.11 -7.43
C GLY A 91 -8.28 -1.12 -8.33
N ARG A 92 -7.58 -0.20 -9.02
CA ARG A 92 -8.22 0.66 -10.03
C ARG A 92 -8.52 -0.10 -11.32
N ALA A 93 -7.59 -0.94 -11.79
CA ALA A 93 -7.82 -1.77 -12.96
C ALA A 93 -8.97 -2.75 -12.74
N ALA A 94 -9.07 -3.35 -11.56
CA ALA A 94 -10.18 -4.24 -11.20
C ALA A 94 -11.55 -3.54 -11.25
N ARG A 95 -11.64 -2.28 -10.79
CA ARG A 95 -12.87 -1.47 -10.94
C ARG A 95 -13.23 -1.22 -12.39
N ARG A 96 -12.27 -0.89 -13.25
CA ARG A 96 -12.52 -0.74 -14.70
C ARG A 96 -13.04 -2.02 -15.33
N VAL A 97 -12.47 -3.17 -14.98
CA VAL A 97 -12.99 -4.48 -15.43
C VAL A 97 -14.43 -4.70 -14.96
N ALA A 98 -14.74 -4.37 -13.70
CA ALA A 98 -16.11 -4.47 -13.17
C ALA A 98 -17.09 -3.50 -13.86
N GLU A 99 -16.61 -2.37 -14.36
CA GLU A 99 -17.37 -1.39 -15.16
C GLU A 99 -17.50 -1.80 -16.65
N GLY A 100 -16.89 -2.92 -17.05
CA GLY A 100 -17.00 -3.48 -18.40
C GLY A 100 -15.79 -3.27 -19.31
N ASP A 101 -14.77 -2.53 -18.87
CA ASP A 101 -13.50 -2.41 -19.59
C ASP A 101 -12.62 -3.64 -19.33
N LEU A 102 -12.88 -4.72 -20.10
CA LEU A 102 -12.12 -5.97 -20.02
C LEU A 102 -10.70 -5.86 -20.61
N SER A 103 -10.38 -4.75 -21.28
CA SER A 103 -9.04 -4.50 -21.85
C SER A 103 -8.05 -3.98 -20.81
N ALA A 104 -8.53 -3.60 -19.62
CA ALA A 104 -7.69 -3.06 -18.55
C ALA A 104 -6.58 -4.05 -18.15
N ARG A 105 -5.34 -3.55 -18.10
CA ARG A 105 -4.15 -4.28 -17.65
C ARG A 105 -3.37 -3.51 -16.61
N VAL A 106 -2.55 -4.22 -15.85
CA VAL A 106 -1.65 -3.67 -14.82
C VAL A 106 -0.20 -3.96 -15.18
N LEU A 107 0.67 -2.97 -14.94
CA LEU A 107 2.12 -3.11 -15.14
C LEU A 107 2.74 -4.01 -14.06
N ARG A 108 3.69 -4.83 -14.47
CA ARG A 108 4.39 -5.77 -13.61
C ARG A 108 5.56 -5.10 -12.88
N THR A 109 5.26 -4.26 -11.89
CA THR A 109 6.24 -3.45 -11.14
C THR A 109 6.20 -3.76 -9.64
N GLY A 110 7.35 -3.63 -8.96
CA GLY A 110 7.46 -3.78 -7.50
C GLY A 110 8.02 -5.13 -7.06
N PRO A 111 7.85 -5.51 -5.79
CA PRO A 111 8.27 -6.81 -5.22
C PRO A 111 7.69 -8.02 -5.94
N VAL A 112 8.25 -9.21 -5.71
CA VAL A 112 7.86 -10.43 -6.44
C VAL A 112 6.39 -10.80 -6.21
N GLU A 113 5.88 -10.61 -5.01
CA GLU A 113 4.49 -10.87 -4.62
C GLU A 113 3.52 -9.94 -5.37
N ILE A 114 3.90 -8.68 -5.52
CA ILE A 114 3.11 -7.68 -6.25
C ILE A 114 3.11 -7.96 -7.75
N ARG A 115 4.26 -8.35 -8.31
CA ARG A 115 4.35 -8.77 -9.72
C ARG A 115 3.51 -10.01 -9.97
N SER A 116 3.55 -11.00 -9.07
CA SER A 116 2.70 -12.18 -9.15
C SER A 116 1.22 -11.85 -9.11
N LEU A 117 0.80 -10.90 -8.28
CA LEU A 117 -0.58 -10.42 -8.26
C LEU A 117 -0.97 -9.74 -9.59
N ALA A 118 -0.09 -8.92 -10.16
CA ALA A 118 -0.31 -8.28 -11.45
C ALA A 118 -0.45 -9.32 -12.58
N ASP A 119 0.39 -10.36 -12.56
CA ASP A 119 0.34 -11.47 -13.52
C ASP A 119 -1.01 -12.21 -13.42
N SER A 120 -1.43 -12.58 -12.21
CA SER A 120 -2.74 -13.22 -11.96
C SER A 120 -3.91 -12.34 -12.39
N PHE A 121 -3.87 -11.04 -12.09
CA PHE A 121 -4.91 -10.08 -12.50
C PHE A 121 -5.02 -10.00 -14.04
N ASN A 122 -3.89 -9.85 -14.73
CA ASN A 122 -3.86 -9.75 -16.19
C ASN A 122 -4.36 -11.05 -16.85
N GLN A 123 -4.02 -12.22 -16.29
CA GLN A 123 -4.53 -13.50 -16.79
C GLN A 123 -6.05 -13.61 -16.62
N MET A 124 -6.59 -13.23 -15.46
CA MET A 124 -8.03 -13.20 -15.23
C MET A 124 -8.74 -12.25 -16.20
N ALA A 125 -8.23 -11.02 -16.36
CA ALA A 125 -8.81 -10.03 -17.27
C ALA A 125 -8.79 -10.52 -18.73
N GLY A 126 -7.70 -11.16 -19.17
CA GLY A 126 -7.62 -11.77 -20.49
C GLY A 126 -8.65 -12.88 -20.71
N ARG A 127 -8.87 -13.76 -19.73
CA ARG A 127 -9.90 -14.81 -19.82
C ARG A 127 -11.31 -14.23 -19.92
N LEU A 128 -11.61 -13.18 -19.16
CA LEU A 128 -12.91 -12.50 -19.23
C LEU A 128 -13.13 -11.87 -20.60
N GLU A 129 -12.11 -11.21 -21.15
CA GLU A 129 -12.16 -10.61 -22.48
C GLU A 129 -12.42 -11.65 -23.58
N GLU A 130 -11.74 -12.80 -23.52
CA GLU A 130 -11.97 -13.91 -24.45
C GLU A 130 -13.38 -14.49 -24.34
N GLN A 131 -13.88 -14.71 -23.11
CA GLN A 131 -15.24 -15.21 -22.88
C GLN A 131 -16.29 -14.24 -23.42
N GLU A 132 -16.10 -12.94 -23.23
CA GLU A 132 -17.02 -11.93 -23.76
C GLU A 132 -16.99 -11.88 -25.29
N ARG A 133 -15.81 -12.04 -25.91
CA ARG A 133 -15.68 -12.14 -27.37
C ARG A 133 -16.45 -13.35 -27.90
N PHE A 134 -16.25 -14.53 -27.32
CA PHE A 134 -16.98 -15.74 -27.73
C PHE A 134 -18.48 -15.60 -27.53
N ARG A 135 -18.93 -14.99 -26.43
CA ARG A 135 -20.36 -14.72 -26.19
C ARG A 135 -20.96 -13.86 -27.31
N ARG A 136 -20.27 -12.80 -27.73
CA ARG A 136 -20.74 -11.90 -28.80
C ARG A 136 -20.78 -12.58 -30.16
N GLU A 137 -19.73 -13.33 -30.51
CA GLU A 137 -19.67 -14.11 -31.75
C GLU A 137 -20.79 -15.15 -31.81
N PHE A 138 -21.03 -15.87 -30.71
CA PHE A 138 -22.13 -16.83 -30.62
C PHE A 138 -23.50 -16.17 -30.84
N ILE A 139 -23.77 -15.04 -30.17
CA ILE A 139 -25.04 -14.31 -30.33
C ILE A 139 -25.19 -13.82 -31.78
N ALA A 140 -24.12 -13.31 -32.39
CA ALA A 140 -24.15 -12.84 -33.78
C ALA A 140 -24.44 -13.98 -34.77
N ASN A 141 -23.78 -15.12 -34.59
CA ASN A 141 -23.97 -16.30 -35.43
C ASN A 141 -25.38 -16.87 -35.27
N ALA A 142 -25.87 -17.03 -34.04
CA ALA A 142 -27.22 -17.48 -33.77
C ALA A 142 -28.28 -16.54 -34.39
N ALA A 143 -28.08 -15.22 -34.32
CA ALA A 143 -28.99 -14.25 -34.95
C ALA A 143 -29.00 -14.35 -36.48
N HIS A 144 -27.85 -14.64 -37.11
CA HIS A 144 -27.77 -14.84 -38.56
C HIS A 144 -28.47 -16.14 -38.98
N GLU A 145 -28.22 -17.23 -38.27
CA GLU A 145 -28.82 -18.54 -38.57
C GLU A 145 -30.34 -18.56 -38.36
N LEU A 146 -30.87 -17.78 -37.41
CA LEU A 146 -32.31 -17.65 -37.19
C LEU A 146 -33.01 -16.73 -38.18
N ARG A 147 -32.29 -15.74 -38.76
CA ARG A 147 -32.87 -14.80 -39.74
C ARG A 147 -33.33 -15.53 -41.00
N THR A 148 -32.50 -16.40 -41.55
CA THR A 148 -32.80 -17.15 -42.79
C THR A 148 -34.10 -17.97 -42.71
N PRO A 149 -34.31 -18.87 -41.71
CA PRO A 149 -35.55 -19.64 -41.61
C PRO A 149 -36.76 -18.76 -41.29
N LEU A 150 -36.61 -17.68 -40.49
CA LEU A 150 -37.70 -16.75 -40.25
C LEU A 150 -38.15 -16.03 -41.52
N THR A 151 -37.21 -15.58 -42.35
CA THR A 151 -37.51 -14.97 -43.65
C THR A 151 -38.22 -15.94 -44.59
N ASN A 152 -37.82 -17.22 -44.60
CA ASN A 152 -38.51 -18.25 -45.39
C ASN A 152 -39.96 -18.48 -44.90
N LEU A 153 -40.18 -18.56 -43.57
CA LEU A 153 -41.52 -18.68 -43.00
C LEU A 153 -42.41 -17.47 -43.31
N GLN A 154 -41.84 -16.26 -43.26
CA GLN A 154 -42.54 -15.04 -43.65
C GLN A 154 -42.95 -15.07 -45.13
N GLY A 155 -42.06 -15.51 -46.03
CA GLY A 155 -42.38 -15.67 -47.44
C GLY A 155 -43.50 -16.68 -47.71
N TYR A 156 -43.56 -17.79 -46.96
CA TYR A 156 -44.68 -18.74 -47.04
C TYR A 156 -46.00 -18.13 -46.57
N LEU A 157 -46.00 -17.33 -45.52
CA LEU A 157 -47.21 -16.65 -45.03
C LEU A 157 -47.70 -15.56 -45.98
N GLU A 158 -46.79 -14.86 -46.68
CA GLU A 158 -47.16 -13.90 -47.72
C GLU A 158 -47.79 -14.57 -48.94
N ALA A 159 -47.30 -15.74 -49.33
CA ALA A 159 -47.87 -16.51 -50.45
C ALA A 159 -49.25 -17.13 -50.16
N LEU A 160 -49.62 -17.25 -48.88
CA LEU A 160 -50.92 -17.74 -48.44
C LEU A 160 -51.99 -16.63 -48.35
N ARG A 161 -51.60 -15.36 -48.57
CA ARG A 161 -52.47 -14.19 -48.47
C ARG A 161 -52.89 -13.70 -49.85
#